data_AF-Q6FL13-F1
#
_entry.id   AF-Q6FL13-F1
#
_cell.length_a   1.000
_cell.length_b   1.000
_cell.length_c   1.000
_cell.angle_alpha   90.00
_cell.angle_beta   90.00
_cell.angle_gamma   90.00
#
_symmetry.space_group_name_H-M   'P 1'
#
loop_
_entity.id
_entity.type
_entity.pdbx_description
1 polymer ?
#
loop_
_entity_poly.entity_id
_entity_poly.type
_entity_poly.pdbx_seq_one_letter_code
_entity_poly.pdbx_strand_id
1 'polypeptide(L)'
;MTTKPMVSTRLLEWQNTCKNPVINLTPDRIEQLIYAYDTKTKKINSISTLLTKLELKKEKPQSRQESPLDLLTYKDGGFFIDGTSNLNLSEVENRIHRFLWEKYGKGFIYCYGCDPMGQKRHTEWFHLPIRDLSSVMRTIDAFCYSG
;
A
#
# COMPACT_ATOMS: atom_id res chain seq x y z
N MET A 1 -0.03 -14.34 13.52
CA MET A 1 -0.18 -14.35 12.05
C MET A 1 1.15 -14.03 11.35
N THR A 2 1.96 -13.13 11.90
CA THR A 2 3.26 -12.71 11.34
C THR A 2 4.45 -13.65 11.58
N THR A 3 4.25 -14.79 12.25
CA THR A 3 5.33 -15.75 12.58
C THR A 3 5.54 -16.86 11.56
N LYS A 4 4.66 -17.00 10.55
CA LYS A 4 4.82 -18.03 9.51
C LYS A 4 5.79 -17.55 8.42
N PRO A 5 6.70 -18.41 7.93
CA PRO A 5 7.76 -18.00 7.02
C PRO A 5 7.22 -17.56 5.65
N MET A 6 6.21 -18.27 5.12
CA MET A 6 5.68 -17.98 3.78
C MET A 6 4.59 -16.90 3.80
N VAL A 7 4.70 -15.94 2.89
CA VAL A 7 3.68 -14.90 2.66
C VAL A 7 2.37 -15.51 2.16
N SER A 8 2.45 -16.48 1.23
CA SER A 8 1.28 -17.15 0.64
C SER A 8 0.40 -17.83 1.69
N THR A 9 1.00 -18.49 2.69
CA THR A 9 0.26 -19.12 3.79
C THR A 9 -0.49 -18.08 4.62
N ARG A 10 0.14 -16.93 4.92
CA ARG A 10 -0.48 -15.84 5.68
C ARG A 10 -1.66 -15.23 4.92
N LEU A 11 -1.53 -15.04 3.62
CA LEU A 11 -2.62 -14.55 2.77
C LEU A 11 -3.79 -15.54 2.73
N LEU A 12 -3.51 -16.84 2.64
CA LEU A 12 -4.54 -17.88 2.65
C LEU A 12 -5.28 -17.92 3.99
N GLU A 13 -4.59 -17.74 5.12
CA GLU A 13 -5.23 -17.63 6.44
C GLU A 13 -6.14 -16.41 6.53
N TRP A 14 -5.69 -15.27 6.00
CA TRP A 14 -6.51 -14.06 5.92
C TRP A 14 -7.78 -14.31 5.10
N GLN A 15 -7.65 -14.93 3.93
CA GLN A 15 -8.78 -15.26 3.06
C GLN A 15 -9.73 -16.25 3.73
N ASN A 16 -9.21 -17.27 4.42
CA ASN A 16 -10.01 -18.25 5.14
C ASN A 16 -10.76 -17.64 6.33
N THR A 17 -10.16 -16.65 7.01
CA THR A 17 -10.74 -15.96 8.17
C THR A 17 -11.78 -14.92 7.76
N CYS A 18 -11.48 -14.14 6.72
CA CYS A 18 -12.33 -13.03 6.29
C CYS A 18 -13.33 -13.42 5.20
N LYS A 19 -13.21 -14.62 4.63
CA LYS A 19 -14.03 -15.11 3.50
C LYS A 19 -14.03 -14.19 2.28
N ASN A 20 -13.05 -13.30 2.19
CA ASN A 20 -12.88 -12.33 1.13
C ASN A 20 -11.58 -12.61 0.38
N PRO A 21 -11.55 -12.47 -0.96
CA PRO A 21 -10.33 -12.61 -1.73
C PRO A 21 -9.33 -11.52 -1.32
N VAL A 22 -8.09 -11.93 -1.06
CA VAL A 22 -7.01 -11.01 -0.70
C VAL A 22 -6.06 -10.90 -1.89
N ILE A 23 -5.76 -9.67 -2.29
CA ILE A 23 -4.84 -9.38 -3.39
C ILE A 23 -3.54 -8.85 -2.77
N ASN A 24 -2.44 -9.57 -2.99
CA ASN A 24 -1.13 -9.06 -2.64
C ASN A 24 -0.73 -7.91 -3.57
N LEU A 25 -0.27 -6.80 -3.00
CA LEU A 25 0.25 -5.65 -3.74
C LEU A 25 1.76 -5.81 -3.91
N THR A 26 2.16 -6.44 -5.02
CA THR A 26 3.56 -6.54 -5.43
C THR A 26 4.01 -5.23 -6.11
N PRO A 27 5.33 -4.94 -6.19
CA PRO A 27 5.85 -3.77 -6.91
C PRO A 27 5.27 -3.64 -8.33
N ASP A 28 5.25 -4.72 -9.10
CA ASP A 28 4.67 -4.72 -10.47
C ASP A 28 3.18 -4.34 -10.47
N ARG A 29 2.41 -4.86 -9.50
CA ARG A 29 0.98 -4.56 -9.38
C ARG A 29 0.74 -3.12 -8.95
N ILE A 30 1.62 -2.56 -8.13
CA ILE A 30 1.58 -1.16 -7.72
C ILE A 30 1.83 -0.26 -8.92
N GLU A 31 2.86 -0.56 -9.73
CA GLU A 31 3.14 0.19 -10.96
C GLU A 31 1.95 0.15 -11.93
N GLN A 32 1.36 -1.03 -12.14
CA GLN A 32 0.16 -1.18 -12.96
C GLN A 32 -1.03 -0.39 -12.40
N LEU A 33 -1.23 -0.40 -11.08
CA LEU A 33 -2.31 0.33 -10.42
C LEU A 33 -2.14 1.84 -10.54
N ILE A 34 -0.93 2.35 -10.33
CA ILE A 34 -0.60 3.78 -10.50
C ILE A 34 -0.83 4.20 -11.95
N TYR A 35 -0.36 3.40 -12.91
CA TYR A 35 -0.58 3.66 -14.34
C TYR A 35 -2.07 3.70 -14.70
N ALA A 36 -2.85 2.71 -14.23
CA ALA A 36 -4.30 2.67 -14.45
C ALA A 36 -5.02 3.86 -13.79
N TYR A 37 -4.57 4.28 -12.62
CA TYR A 37 -5.11 5.44 -11.92
C TYR A 37 -4.80 6.74 -12.67
N ASP A 38 -3.57 6.93 -13.10
CA ASP A 38 -3.16 8.14 -13.83
C ASP A 38 -3.79 8.21 -15.23
N THR A 39 -3.97 7.10 -15.92
CA THR A 39 -4.69 7.09 -17.21
C THR A 39 -6.17 7.43 -17.04
N LYS A 40 -6.82 6.90 -15.99
CA LYS A 40 -8.21 7.23 -15.66
C LYS A 40 -8.37 8.70 -15.28
N THR A 41 -7.49 9.24 -14.45
CA THR A 41 -7.52 10.67 -14.08
C THR A 41 -7.21 11.57 -15.27
N LYS A 42 -6.28 11.19 -16.17
CA LYS A 42 -6.05 11.89 -17.44
C LYS A 42 -7.29 11.92 -18.34
N LYS A 43 -8.05 10.82 -18.42
CA LYS A 43 -9.31 10.77 -19.19
C LYS A 43 -10.38 11.69 -18.60
N ILE A 44 -10.48 11.77 -17.27
CA ILE A 44 -11.38 12.71 -16.59
C ILE A 44 -10.91 14.15 -16.83
N ASN A 45 -9.60 14.38 -16.79
CA ASN A 45 -9.00 15.67 -17.10
C ASN A 45 -9.14 16.05 -18.58
N SER A 46 -9.35 15.12 -19.52
CA SER A 46 -9.56 15.50 -20.92
C SER A 46 -10.89 16.26 -21.09
N ILE A 47 -11.92 15.88 -20.32
CA ILE A 47 -13.20 16.60 -20.26
C ILE A 47 -13.01 17.96 -19.59
N SER A 48 -12.25 18.03 -18.49
CA SER A 48 -11.92 19.33 -17.90
C SER A 48 -11.10 20.17 -18.88
N THR A 49 -10.20 19.61 -19.70
CA THR A 49 -9.44 20.38 -20.71
C THR A 49 -10.30 20.96 -21.84
N LEU A 50 -11.40 20.30 -22.19
CA LEU A 50 -12.39 20.84 -23.12
C LEU A 50 -13.10 22.06 -22.52
N LEU A 51 -13.34 22.03 -21.20
CA LEU A 51 -13.96 23.12 -20.45
C LEU A 51 -12.95 24.22 -20.06
N THR A 52 -11.67 23.91 -19.86
CA THR A 52 -10.60 24.91 -19.56
C THR A 52 -10.27 25.79 -20.76
N LYS A 53 -10.76 25.46 -21.97
CA LYS A 53 -10.71 26.41 -23.11
C LYS A 53 -11.57 27.66 -22.86
N LEU A 54 -12.41 27.66 -21.82
CA LEU A 54 -13.16 28.80 -21.32
C LEU A 54 -12.45 29.55 -20.18
N GLU A 55 -11.32 29.03 -19.66
CA GLU A 55 -10.53 29.66 -18.60
C GLU A 55 -9.22 30.26 -19.12
N LEU A 56 -8.84 31.43 -18.59
CA LEU A 56 -7.57 32.09 -18.87
C LEU A 56 -6.41 31.26 -18.29
N LYS A 57 -5.43 30.93 -19.15
CA LYS A 57 -4.32 29.99 -18.90
C LYS A 57 -3.58 30.26 -17.58
N LYS A 58 -3.44 29.22 -16.76
CA LYS A 58 -2.39 29.11 -15.73
C LYS A 58 -1.41 27.99 -16.07
N GLU A 59 -0.17 28.15 -15.62
CA GLU A 59 0.98 27.31 -15.96
C GLU A 59 0.84 25.87 -15.48
N LYS A 60 1.44 24.95 -16.24
CA LYS A 60 1.33 23.49 -16.05
C LYS A 60 2.31 23.00 -14.98
N PRO A 61 1.88 22.12 -14.05
CA PRO A 61 2.80 21.42 -13.17
C PRO A 61 3.52 20.28 -13.91
N GLN A 62 4.81 20.14 -13.64
CA GLN A 62 5.70 19.12 -14.20
C GLN A 62 5.38 17.74 -13.61
N SER A 63 5.24 16.72 -14.46
CA SER A 63 5.07 15.33 -14.02
C SER A 63 6.43 14.73 -13.64
N ARG A 64 6.60 14.35 -12.37
CA ARG A 64 7.72 13.51 -11.94
C ARG A 64 7.50 12.10 -12.47
N GLN A 65 8.40 11.63 -13.35
CA GLN A 65 8.53 10.21 -13.62
C GLN A 65 9.31 9.59 -12.45
N GLU A 66 8.67 8.71 -11.69
CA GLU A 66 9.35 7.92 -10.67
C GLU A 66 10.09 6.75 -11.34
N SER A 67 11.33 6.53 -10.93
CA SER A 67 12.15 5.38 -11.32
C SER A 67 11.59 4.06 -10.76
N PRO A 68 11.96 2.90 -11.34
CA PRO A 68 11.56 1.58 -10.86
C PRO A 68 11.79 1.42 -9.35
N LEU A 69 10.92 0.65 -8.70
CA LEU A 69 11.06 0.32 -7.28
C LEU A 69 12.20 -0.70 -7.08
N ASP A 70 13.41 -0.22 -6.90
CA ASP A 70 14.53 -1.04 -6.42
C ASP A 70 14.40 -1.24 -4.90
N LEU A 71 14.00 -2.43 -4.49
CA LEU A 71 13.72 -2.80 -3.09
C LEU A 71 14.70 -3.88 -2.64
N LEU A 72 15.50 -3.60 -1.62
CA LEU A 72 16.61 -4.45 -1.20
C LEU A 72 16.15 -5.68 -0.40
N THR A 73 15.08 -5.52 0.36
CA THR A 73 14.60 -6.51 1.34
C THR A 73 13.36 -7.27 0.86
N TYR A 74 12.80 -6.88 -0.28
CA TYR A 74 11.62 -7.51 -0.84
C TYR A 74 11.96 -8.80 -1.59
N LYS A 75 11.43 -9.94 -1.14
CA LYS A 75 11.59 -11.26 -1.77
C LYS A 75 10.27 -12.03 -1.68
N ASP A 76 9.99 -12.96 -2.60
CA ASP A 76 8.87 -13.90 -2.53
C ASP A 76 7.49 -13.32 -2.09
N GLY A 77 7.18 -12.09 -2.50
CA GLY A 77 5.92 -11.43 -2.19
C GLY A 77 5.86 -10.66 -0.86
N GLY A 78 6.97 -10.48 -0.14
CA GLY A 78 7.02 -9.74 1.12
C GLY A 78 8.41 -9.20 1.48
N PHE A 79 8.49 -8.48 2.60
CA PHE A 79 9.73 -7.89 3.10
C PHE A 79 10.36 -8.77 4.18
N PHE A 80 11.69 -8.84 4.18
CA PHE A 80 12.47 -9.64 5.12
C PHE A 80 13.50 -8.78 5.87
N ILE A 81 13.65 -9.03 7.16
CA ILE A 81 14.77 -8.51 7.94
C ILE A 81 15.98 -9.44 7.74
N ASP A 82 17.17 -8.86 7.64
CA ASP A 82 18.42 -9.57 7.35
C ASP A 82 18.99 -10.30 8.60
N GLY A 83 18.42 -10.10 9.78
CA GLY A 83 18.98 -10.60 11.05
C GLY A 83 20.23 -9.82 11.51
N THR A 84 20.55 -8.77 10.76
CA THR A 84 21.38 -7.59 11.06
C THR A 84 21.15 -7.01 12.44
N SER A 85 19.83 -6.86 12.61
CA SER A 85 19.00 -6.30 13.66
C SER A 85 19.18 -6.88 15.07
N ASN A 86 19.43 -6.05 16.09
CA ASN A 86 18.97 -6.39 17.45
C ASN A 86 17.44 -6.22 17.61
N LEU A 87 16.75 -5.79 16.55
CA LEU A 87 15.31 -5.53 16.57
C LEU A 87 14.55 -6.79 16.18
N ASN A 88 13.53 -7.10 16.97
CA ASN A 88 12.63 -8.21 16.67
C ASN A 88 11.68 -7.83 15.52
N LEU A 89 11.24 -8.83 14.73
CA LEU A 89 10.26 -8.65 13.65
C LEU A 89 9.01 -7.87 14.10
N SER A 90 8.51 -8.18 15.30
CA SER A 90 7.34 -7.50 15.87
C SER A 90 7.60 -6.02 16.16
N GLU A 91 8.84 -5.65 16.48
CA GLU A 91 9.19 -4.24 16.71
C GLU A 91 9.26 -3.46 15.40
N VAL A 92 9.84 -4.06 14.36
CA VAL A 92 9.87 -3.48 13.01
C VAL A 92 8.44 -3.31 12.46
N GLU A 93 7.60 -4.33 12.59
CA GLU A 93 6.17 -4.28 12.22
C GLU A 93 5.44 -3.15 12.96
N ASN A 94 5.64 -3.04 14.28
CA ASN A 94 5.02 -1.97 15.08
C ASN A 94 5.54 -0.58 14.74
N ARG A 95 6.78 -0.44 14.26
CA ARG A 95 7.32 0.84 13.76
C ARG A 95 6.68 1.23 12.44
N ILE A 96 6.54 0.28 11.52
CA ILE A 96 5.84 0.49 10.23
C ILE A 96 4.39 0.91 10.48
N HIS A 97 3.66 0.19 11.36
CA HIS A 97 2.28 0.53 11.69
C HIS A 97 2.15 1.94 12.29
N ARG A 98 3.01 2.30 13.26
CA ARG A 98 3.00 3.64 13.86
C ARG A 98 3.25 4.73 12.83
N PHE A 99 4.25 4.55 11.98
CA PHE A 99 4.57 5.49 10.91
C PHE A 99 3.39 5.68 9.95
N LEU A 100 2.77 4.59 9.48
CA LEU A 100 1.66 4.66 8.55
C LEU A 100 0.40 5.25 9.19
N TRP A 101 0.13 4.95 10.46
CA TRP A 101 -1.00 5.55 11.18
C TRP A 101 -0.82 7.03 11.44
N GLU A 102 0.40 7.49 11.73
CA GLU A 102 0.68 8.91 11.92
C GLU A 102 0.51 9.68 10.60
N LYS A 103 1.00 9.12 9.49
CA LYS A 103 0.97 9.78 8.18
C LYS A 103 -0.41 9.75 7.52
N TYR A 104 -1.11 8.61 7.57
CA TYR A 104 -2.34 8.39 6.79
C TYR A 104 -3.58 8.13 7.64
N GLY A 105 -3.43 7.99 8.96
CA GLY A 105 -4.52 7.64 9.85
C GLY A 105 -4.86 6.15 9.87
N LYS A 106 -5.60 5.75 10.90
CA LYS A 106 -6.10 4.39 11.10
C LYS A 106 -7.34 4.13 10.26
N GLY A 107 -7.34 3.04 9.50
CA GLY A 107 -8.49 2.49 8.81
C GLY A 107 -9.23 1.49 9.69
N PHE A 108 -10.54 1.71 9.87
CA PHE A 108 -11.42 0.75 10.53
C PHE A 108 -12.34 0.14 9.49
N ILE A 109 -12.22 -1.17 9.27
CA ILE A 109 -13.01 -1.87 8.26
C ILE A 109 -13.99 -2.83 8.94
N TYR A 110 -15.27 -2.60 8.72
CA TYR A 110 -16.33 -3.56 9.02
C TYR A 110 -16.33 -4.63 7.95
N CYS A 111 -16.06 -5.88 8.35
CA CYS A 111 -15.90 -6.98 7.43
C CYS A 111 -17.05 -7.96 7.60
N TYR A 112 -17.95 -7.97 6.60
CA TYR A 112 -19.09 -8.88 6.56
C TYR A 112 -18.69 -10.36 6.67
N GLY A 113 -17.59 -10.76 6.02
CA GLY A 113 -17.14 -12.15 6.05
C GLY A 113 -16.50 -12.57 7.38
N CYS A 114 -16.06 -11.62 8.21
CA CYS A 114 -15.62 -11.89 9.58
C CYS A 114 -16.76 -11.89 10.59
N ASP A 115 -17.74 -11.01 10.38
CA ASP A 115 -18.92 -10.91 11.23
C ASP A 115 -20.08 -10.31 10.43
N PRO A 116 -21.04 -11.14 9.99
CA PRO A 116 -22.24 -10.68 9.30
C PRO A 116 -23.10 -9.73 10.14
N MET A 117 -22.97 -9.75 11.48
CA MET A 117 -23.70 -8.88 12.39
C MET A 117 -22.99 -7.53 12.62
N GLY A 118 -21.80 -7.32 12.07
CA GLY A 118 -21.12 -6.02 12.02
C GLY A 118 -20.46 -5.56 13.33
N GLN A 119 -20.25 -6.44 14.30
CA GLN A 119 -19.62 -6.12 15.58
C GLN A 119 -18.09 -6.21 15.49
N LYS A 120 -17.55 -7.10 14.65
CA LYS A 120 -16.11 -7.25 14.44
C LYS A 120 -15.58 -6.27 13.39
N ARG A 121 -14.48 -5.60 13.75
CA ARG A 121 -13.76 -4.65 12.88
C ARG A 121 -12.28 -5.04 12.74
N HIS A 122 -11.73 -4.85 11.55
CA HIS A 122 -10.28 -4.87 11.36
C HIS A 122 -9.72 -3.47 11.65
N THR A 123 -8.63 -3.43 12.42
CA THR A 123 -8.01 -2.19 12.91
C THR A 123 -6.61 -1.95 12.34
N GLU A 124 -6.08 -2.91 11.58
CA GLU A 124 -4.72 -2.90 11.02
C GLU A 124 -4.65 -2.26 9.62
N TRP A 125 -5.65 -1.46 9.26
CA TRP A 125 -5.72 -0.84 7.93
C TRP A 125 -5.28 0.62 7.95
N PHE A 126 -4.94 1.15 6.77
CA PHE A 126 -4.42 2.51 6.56
C PHE A 126 -5.18 3.18 5.42
N HIS A 127 -5.47 4.48 5.52
CA HIS A 127 -6.09 5.24 4.44
C HIS A 127 -5.04 5.73 3.43
N LEU A 128 -4.55 4.81 2.61
CA LEU A 128 -3.40 5.09 1.74
C LEU A 128 -3.81 5.64 0.36
N PRO A 129 -3.34 6.83 -0.05
CA PRO A 129 -3.51 7.30 -1.42
C PRO A 129 -2.74 6.42 -2.42
N ILE A 130 -3.34 6.12 -3.57
CA ILE A 130 -2.72 5.27 -4.61
C ILE A 130 -1.36 5.84 -5.06
N ARG A 131 -1.23 7.16 -5.15
CA ARG A 131 0.02 7.83 -5.57
C ARG A 131 1.17 7.66 -4.60
N ASP A 132 0.88 7.36 -3.35
CA ASP A 132 1.89 7.25 -2.30
C ASP A 132 2.40 5.80 -2.16
N LEU A 133 1.80 4.84 -2.87
CA LEU A 133 2.15 3.42 -2.79
C LEU A 133 3.65 3.16 -3.06
N SER A 134 4.23 3.78 -4.09
CA SER A 134 5.66 3.66 -4.40
C SER A 134 6.53 4.11 -3.23
N SER A 135 6.22 5.29 -2.66
CA SER A 135 6.96 5.82 -1.52
C SER A 135 6.81 4.92 -0.29
N VAL A 136 5.63 4.35 -0.07
CA VAL A 136 5.36 3.46 1.06
C VAL A 136 6.18 2.18 0.95
N MET A 137 6.26 1.58 -0.24
CA MET A 137 7.10 0.39 -0.46
C MET A 137 8.56 0.66 -0.12
N ARG A 138 9.12 1.79 -0.58
CA ARG A 138 10.50 2.19 -0.24
C ARG A 138 10.68 2.45 1.25
N THR A 139 9.68 3.04 1.91
CA THR A 139 9.75 3.28 3.36
C THR A 139 9.73 1.98 4.15
N ILE A 140 8.87 1.03 3.77
CA ILE A 140 8.84 -0.30 4.39
C ILE A 140 10.18 -1.01 4.17
N ASP A 141 10.71 -0.97 2.95
CA ASP A 141 12.03 -1.52 2.62
C ASP A 141 13.14 -0.93 3.50
N ALA A 142 13.14 0.40 3.70
CA ALA A 142 14.09 1.07 4.58
C ALA A 142 13.94 0.64 6.05
N PHE A 143 12.70 0.45 6.55
CA PHE A 143 12.48 -0.08 7.90
C PHE A 143 12.98 -1.51 8.05
N CYS A 144 12.80 -2.35 7.03
CA CYS A 144 13.28 -3.73 7.03
C CYS A 144 14.79 -3.84 6.83
N TYR A 145 15.41 -2.88 6.13
CA TYR A 145 16.86 -2.83 5.95
C TYR A 145 17.59 -2.31 7.20
N SER A 146 16.96 -1.41 7.95
CA SER A 146 17.51 -0.85 9.20
C SER A 146 17.10 -1.61 10.46
N GLY A 147 16.27 -2.64 10.30
CA GLY A 147 15.63 -3.40 11.38
C GLY A 147 16.16 -4.82 11.48
#